data_AF-A0A4Y3URQ4-F1
#
_entry.id   AF-A0A4Y3URQ4-F1
#
_cell.length_a   1.000
_cell.length_b   1.000
_cell.length_c   1.000
_cell.angle_alpha   90.00
_cell.angle_beta   90.00
_cell.angle_gamma   90.00
#
_symmetry.space_group_name_H-M   'P 1'
#
loop_
_entity.id
_entity.type
_entity.pdbx_description
1 polymer ?
#
loop_
_entity_poly.entity_id
_entity_poly.type
_entity_poly.pdbx_seq_one_letter_code
_entity_poly.pdbx_strand_id
1 'polypeptide(L)'
;MDEAFSALDPLIRREMQEQLVELQRKLGRTIVFITHDLNEAMFLGDRIAVMRDGRIVQNGTPEEILADPANDYVAQFVQDVDRARVLTAASVMEPPHATMPLSAGVRGALRTMRAQQTRALFAVENRRLVGVVTDRAVIRAVKAGETDLRRVVDASPRALPTVGPDDLLTDIVETAVEATVPLAVVDENRRLLGVIPRVTLLAALGNVPATTREIPIIQSPIDMVAEFTPLVDTVAGGAPTPGEPATEGAR
;
A
#
# COMPACT_ATOMS: atom_id res chain seq x y z
N MET A 1 -10.41 -27.32 -6.28
CA MET A 1 -9.06 -27.84 -5.97
C MET A 1 -8.72 -27.37 -4.58
N ASP A 2 -8.30 -28.27 -3.71
CA ASP A 2 -8.05 -27.98 -2.29
C ASP A 2 -6.57 -28.20 -1.97
N GLU A 3 -5.86 -27.13 -1.64
CA GLU A 3 -4.42 -27.09 -1.35
C GLU A 3 -3.54 -27.89 -2.34
N ALA A 4 -3.87 -27.85 -3.62
CA ALA A 4 -3.31 -28.78 -4.61
C ALA A 4 -1.78 -28.69 -4.80
N PHE A 5 -1.14 -27.59 -4.37
CA PHE A 5 0.29 -27.36 -4.53
C PHE A 5 1.07 -27.24 -3.22
N SER A 6 0.41 -27.39 -2.06
CA SER A 6 1.05 -27.16 -0.75
C SER A 6 2.19 -28.15 -0.46
N ALA A 7 2.09 -29.37 -0.99
CA ALA A 7 3.08 -30.44 -0.83
C ALA A 7 4.28 -30.36 -1.82
N LEU A 8 4.27 -29.40 -2.75
CA LEU A 8 5.32 -29.28 -3.77
C LEU A 8 6.42 -28.31 -3.34
N ASP A 9 7.65 -28.63 -3.75
CA ASP A 9 8.81 -27.75 -3.62
C ASP A 9 8.56 -26.41 -4.35
N PRO A 10 9.13 -25.28 -3.86
CA PRO A 10 8.82 -23.95 -4.39
C PRO A 10 9.00 -23.79 -5.91
N LEU A 11 10.01 -24.45 -6.49
CA LEU A 11 10.27 -24.39 -7.94
C LEU A 11 9.18 -25.12 -8.74
N ILE A 12 8.89 -26.37 -8.37
CA ILE A 12 7.89 -27.20 -9.05
C ILE A 12 6.49 -26.62 -8.84
N ARG A 13 6.21 -26.12 -7.64
CA ARG A 13 4.97 -25.41 -7.31
C ARG A 13 4.71 -24.29 -8.31
N ARG A 14 5.69 -23.42 -8.54
CA ARG A 14 5.56 -22.30 -9.48
C ARG A 14 5.32 -22.76 -10.91
N GLU A 15 6.06 -23.78 -11.36
CA GLU A 15 5.86 -24.36 -12.70
C GLU A 15 4.45 -24.91 -12.87
N MET A 16 3.93 -25.64 -11.89
CA MET A 16 2.57 -26.20 -11.92
C MET A 16 1.50 -25.10 -11.89
N GLN A 17 1.73 -24.03 -11.14
CA GLN A 17 0.85 -22.86 -11.10
C GLN A 17 0.80 -22.16 -12.46
N GLU A 18 1.94 -21.95 -13.11
CA GLU A 18 2.02 -21.36 -14.46
C GLU A 18 1.27 -22.23 -15.48
N GLN A 19 1.45 -23.55 -15.43
CA GLN A 19 0.72 -24.50 -16.27
C GLN A 19 -0.80 -24.46 -16.01
N LEU A 20 -1.23 -24.30 -14.75
CA LEU A 20 -2.64 -24.18 -14.40
C LEU A 20 -3.26 -22.93 -15.03
N VAL A 21 -2.58 -21.79 -14.96
CA VAL A 21 -3.03 -20.52 -15.57
C VAL A 21 -3.11 -20.66 -17.08
N GLU A 22 -2.09 -21.24 -17.73
CA GLU A 22 -2.11 -21.46 -19.17
C GLU A 22 -3.26 -22.39 -19.61
N LEU A 23 -3.48 -23.47 -18.86
CA LEU A 23 -4.55 -24.42 -19.13
C LEU A 23 -5.93 -23.79 -18.93
N GLN A 24 -6.11 -23.00 -17.87
CA GLN A 24 -7.34 -22.26 -17.61
C GLN A 24 -7.64 -21.31 -18.77
N ARG A 25 -6.64 -20.54 -19.23
CA ARG A 25 -6.78 -19.61 -20.38
C ARG A 25 -7.17 -20.34 -21.66
N LYS A 26 -6.58 -21.51 -21.90
CA LYS A 26 -6.85 -22.33 -23.09
C LYS A 26 -8.25 -22.97 -23.07
N LEU A 27 -8.71 -23.42 -21.90
CA LEU A 27 -9.97 -24.18 -21.77
C LEU A 27 -11.18 -23.30 -21.38
N GLY A 28 -10.96 -22.11 -20.84
CA GLY A 28 -12.00 -21.17 -20.41
C GLY A 28 -12.92 -21.73 -19.33
N ARG A 29 -12.39 -22.57 -18.42
CA ARG A 29 -13.18 -23.21 -17.35
C ARG A 29 -13.01 -22.47 -16.03
N THR A 30 -14.09 -22.40 -15.26
CA THR A 30 -14.06 -21.87 -13.90
C THR A 30 -13.33 -22.85 -12.98
N ILE A 31 -12.33 -22.36 -12.26
CA ILE A 31 -11.57 -23.13 -11.27
C ILE A 31 -11.83 -22.48 -9.90
N VAL A 32 -12.28 -23.28 -8.95
CA VAL A 32 -12.30 -22.88 -7.54
C VAL A 32 -11.06 -23.45 -6.89
N PHE A 33 -10.15 -22.55 -6.49
CA PHE A 33 -8.88 -22.89 -5.88
C PHE A 33 -8.88 -22.45 -4.40
N ILE A 34 -8.47 -23.35 -3.51
CA ILE A 34 -8.41 -23.13 -2.07
C ILE A 34 -6.94 -23.25 -1.65
N THR A 35 -6.45 -22.25 -0.95
CA THR A 35 -5.07 -22.19 -0.43
C THR A 35 -5.05 -21.38 0.86
N HIS A 36 -4.08 -21.66 1.72
CA HIS A 36 -3.75 -20.83 2.88
C HIS A 36 -2.68 -19.78 2.56
N ASP A 37 -2.03 -19.86 1.39
CA ASP A 37 -0.99 -18.91 0.97
C ASP A 37 -1.60 -17.80 0.10
N LEU A 38 -1.52 -16.57 0.61
CA LEU A 38 -2.05 -15.41 -0.09
C LEU A 38 -1.27 -15.09 -1.37
N ASN A 39 0.04 -15.35 -1.44
CA ASN A 39 0.82 -15.14 -2.66
C ASN A 39 0.30 -16.05 -3.79
N GLU A 40 -0.07 -17.28 -3.47
CA GLU A 40 -0.70 -18.20 -4.45
C GLU A 40 -2.06 -17.67 -4.91
N ALA A 41 -2.88 -17.19 -3.97
CA ALA A 41 -4.18 -16.62 -4.30
C ALA A 41 -4.06 -15.37 -5.19
N MET A 42 -3.05 -14.53 -4.95
CA MET A 42 -2.76 -13.33 -5.75
C MET A 42 -2.22 -13.66 -7.14
N PHE A 43 -1.45 -14.75 -7.26
CA PHE A 43 -0.89 -15.17 -8.55
C PHE A 43 -1.91 -15.88 -9.44
N LEU A 44 -2.77 -16.72 -8.86
CA LEU A 44 -3.71 -17.58 -9.59
C LEU A 44 -5.11 -16.98 -9.74
N GLY A 45 -5.53 -16.11 -8.82
CA GLY A 45 -6.92 -15.73 -8.65
C GLY A 45 -7.30 -14.47 -9.43
N ASP A 46 -8.32 -14.58 -10.29
CA ASP A 46 -9.01 -13.41 -10.84
C ASP A 46 -9.84 -12.68 -9.76
N ARG A 47 -10.32 -13.45 -8.77
CA ARG A 47 -11.05 -12.98 -7.59
C ARG A 47 -10.63 -13.79 -6.38
N ILE A 48 -10.47 -13.12 -5.25
CA ILE A 48 -10.05 -13.72 -3.99
C ILE A 48 -11.17 -13.53 -2.97
N ALA A 49 -11.55 -14.62 -2.32
CA ALA A 49 -12.43 -14.61 -1.16
C ALA A 49 -11.63 -15.01 0.08
N VAL A 50 -11.38 -14.07 0.97
CA VAL A 50 -10.73 -14.34 2.26
C VAL A 50 -11.79 -14.84 3.23
N MET A 51 -11.51 -15.93 3.93
CA MET A 51 -12.43 -16.57 4.87
C MET A 51 -11.84 -16.64 6.28
N ARG A 52 -12.69 -16.46 7.29
CA ARG A 52 -12.37 -16.66 8.71
C ARG A 52 -13.55 -17.34 9.40
N ASP A 53 -13.29 -18.38 10.19
CA ASP A 53 -14.31 -19.12 10.96
C ASP A 53 -15.49 -19.59 10.08
N GLY A 54 -15.19 -20.03 8.85
CA GLY A 54 -16.18 -20.50 7.88
C GLY A 54 -17.00 -19.40 7.20
N ARG A 55 -16.66 -18.12 7.39
CA ARG A 55 -17.36 -16.97 6.78
C ARG A 55 -16.42 -16.19 5.87
N ILE A 56 -16.93 -15.72 4.72
CA ILE A 56 -16.20 -14.80 3.85
C ILE A 56 -16.13 -13.45 4.57
N VAL A 57 -14.92 -12.97 4.82
CA VAL A 57 -14.65 -11.67 5.43
C VAL A 57 -14.40 -10.58 4.39
N GLN A 58 -13.86 -10.94 3.22
CA GLN A 58 -13.69 -10.03 2.09
C GLN A 58 -13.70 -10.82 0.78
N ASN A 59 -14.26 -10.20 -0.28
CA ASN A 59 -14.20 -10.71 -1.65
C ASN A 59 -13.90 -9.55 -2.58
N GLY A 60 -12.86 -9.67 -3.40
CA GLY A 60 -12.45 -8.64 -4.34
C GLY A 60 -11.41 -9.15 -5.34
N THR A 61 -10.90 -8.25 -6.17
CA THR A 61 -9.72 -8.52 -7.00
C THR A 61 -8.46 -8.55 -6.12
N PRO A 62 -7.35 -9.15 -6.59
CA PRO A 62 -6.06 -9.09 -5.91
C PRO A 62 -5.68 -7.67 -5.45
N GLU A 63 -5.89 -6.68 -6.31
CA GLU A 63 -5.59 -5.28 -6.03
C GLU A 63 -6.48 -4.70 -4.94
N GLU A 64 -7.79 -4.99 -4.95
CA GLU A 64 -8.73 -4.54 -3.93
C GLU A 64 -8.39 -5.12 -2.55
N ILE A 65 -8.05 -6.42 -2.49
CA ILE A 65 -7.66 -7.08 -1.24
C ILE A 65 -6.41 -6.42 -0.64
N LEU A 66 -5.44 -6.02 -1.47
CA LEU A 66 -4.21 -5.37 -1.01
C LEU A 66 -4.43 -3.89 -0.67
N ALA A 67 -5.12 -3.14 -1.54
CA ALA A 67 -5.24 -1.69 -1.44
C ALA A 67 -6.19 -1.25 -0.32
N ASP A 68 -7.28 -1.98 -0.10
CA ASP A 68 -8.31 -1.65 0.88
C ASP A 68 -8.77 -2.92 1.66
N PRO A 69 -7.95 -3.41 2.61
CA PRO A 69 -8.32 -4.56 3.43
C PRO A 69 -9.52 -4.23 4.32
N ALA A 70 -10.53 -5.10 4.33
CA ALA A 70 -11.82 -4.85 4.98
C ALA A 70 -11.76 -4.79 6.52
N ASN A 71 -10.75 -5.38 7.13
CA ASN A 71 -10.53 -5.37 8.58
C ASN A 71 -9.08 -5.71 8.94
N ASP A 72 -8.72 -5.56 10.21
CA ASP A 72 -7.37 -5.80 10.72
C ASP A 72 -6.86 -7.23 10.47
N TYR A 73 -7.75 -8.21 10.45
CA TYR A 73 -7.37 -9.59 10.15
C TYR A 73 -6.91 -9.74 8.70
N VAL A 74 -7.65 -9.18 7.74
CA VAL A 74 -7.20 -9.16 6.33
C VAL A 74 -5.94 -8.30 6.18
N ALA A 75 -5.87 -7.17 6.88
CA ALA A 75 -4.70 -6.28 6.85
C ALA A 75 -3.43 -6.97 7.36
N GLN A 76 -3.52 -7.82 8.38
CA GLN A 76 -2.43 -8.66 8.87
C GLN A 76 -2.06 -9.75 7.87
N PHE A 77 -3.06 -10.35 7.22
CA PHE A 77 -2.85 -11.44 6.26
C PHE A 77 -2.14 -10.98 4.97
N VAL A 78 -2.35 -9.72 4.56
CA VAL A 78 -1.72 -9.15 3.34
C VAL A 78 -0.32 -8.55 3.58
N GLN A 79 0.20 -8.53 4.81
CA GLN A 79 1.47 -7.87 5.14
C GLN A 79 2.67 -8.42 4.37
N ASP A 80 2.73 -9.73 4.20
CA ASP A 80 3.88 -10.45 3.64
C ASP A 80 3.77 -10.70 2.12
N VAL A 81 2.79 -10.07 1.46
CA VAL A 81 2.61 -10.20 0.00
C VAL A 81 3.54 -9.24 -0.73
N ASP A 82 4.18 -9.72 -1.80
CA ASP A 82 4.93 -8.88 -2.72
C ASP A 82 3.96 -8.02 -3.56
N ARG A 83 3.54 -6.88 -2.98
CA ARG A 83 2.60 -5.93 -3.61
C ARG A 83 3.13 -5.39 -4.92
N ALA A 84 4.46 -5.36 -5.11
CA ALA A 84 5.04 -4.81 -6.32
C ALA A 84 4.66 -5.59 -7.58
N ARG A 85 4.44 -6.91 -7.43
CA ARG A 85 4.09 -7.84 -8.50
C ARG A 85 2.60 -7.91 -8.80
N VAL A 86 1.77 -7.38 -7.91
CA VAL A 86 0.31 -7.47 -7.99
C VAL A 86 -0.29 -6.12 -8.33
N LEU A 87 0.21 -5.05 -7.71
CA LEU A 87 -0.32 -3.71 -7.92
C LEU A 87 0.18 -3.11 -9.23
N THR A 88 -0.72 -2.40 -9.90
CA THR A 88 -0.46 -1.63 -11.11
C THR A 88 -0.32 -0.14 -10.81
N ALA A 89 0.22 0.62 -11.75
CA ALA A 89 0.28 2.08 -11.68
C ALA A 89 -1.10 2.70 -11.39
N ALA A 90 -2.16 2.20 -12.02
CA ALA A 90 -3.52 2.69 -11.81
C ALA A 90 -4.04 2.48 -10.37
N SER A 91 -3.59 1.42 -9.69
CA SER A 91 -4.02 1.11 -8.33
C SER A 91 -3.48 2.08 -7.27
N VAL A 92 -2.36 2.76 -7.55
CA VAL A 92 -1.69 3.67 -6.62
C VAL A 92 -1.64 5.12 -7.08
N MET A 93 -2.08 5.42 -8.30
CA MET A 93 -2.01 6.78 -8.84
C MET A 93 -2.97 7.74 -8.13
N GLU A 94 -2.55 8.99 -8.05
CA GLU A 94 -3.32 10.10 -7.51
C GLU A 94 -3.76 11.05 -8.62
N PRO A 95 -4.82 11.86 -8.41
CA PRO A 95 -5.20 12.91 -9.34
C PRO A 95 -4.05 13.89 -9.62
N PRO A 96 -3.87 14.35 -10.87
CA PRO A 96 -2.78 15.23 -11.23
C PRO A 96 -3.08 16.69 -10.79
N HIS A 97 -2.72 17.03 -9.56
CA HIS A 97 -2.99 18.36 -8.97
C HIS A 97 -2.17 19.50 -9.60
N ALA A 98 -1.00 19.18 -10.16
CA ALA A 98 -0.02 20.14 -10.67
C ALA A 98 -0.05 20.24 -12.21
N THR A 99 -1.21 20.56 -12.79
CA THR A 99 -1.40 20.64 -14.25
C THR A 99 -1.65 22.04 -14.77
N MET A 100 -1.33 22.29 -16.04
CA MET A 100 -1.59 23.58 -16.68
C MET A 100 -1.81 23.48 -18.19
N PRO A 101 -2.72 24.30 -18.76
CA PRO A 101 -2.82 24.41 -20.20
C PRO A 101 -1.66 25.22 -20.78
N LEU A 102 -1.16 24.85 -21.97
CA LEU A 102 -0.12 25.62 -22.67
C LEU A 102 -0.53 27.08 -22.94
N SER A 103 -1.82 27.33 -23.11
CA SER A 103 -2.38 28.67 -23.32
C SER A 103 -2.22 29.61 -22.13
N ALA A 104 -1.90 29.11 -20.93
CA ALA A 104 -1.67 29.95 -19.75
C ALA A 104 -0.40 30.81 -19.85
N GLY A 105 0.55 30.41 -20.72
CA GLY A 105 1.82 31.10 -20.92
C GLY A 105 2.74 31.04 -19.70
N VAL A 106 3.94 31.62 -19.84
CA VAL A 106 4.99 31.58 -18.80
C VAL A 106 4.57 32.27 -17.50
N ARG A 107 3.90 33.42 -17.57
CA ARG A 107 3.43 34.11 -16.35
C ARG A 107 2.29 33.37 -15.65
N GLY A 108 1.41 32.72 -16.41
CA GLY A 108 0.40 31.83 -15.84
C GLY A 108 1.06 30.68 -15.08
N ALA A 109 2.12 30.12 -15.65
CA ALA A 109 2.89 29.07 -14.99
C ALA A 109 3.48 29.48 -13.65
N LEU A 110 4.13 30.64 -13.61
CA LEU A 110 4.69 31.16 -12.37
C LEU A 110 3.62 31.38 -11.30
N ARG A 111 2.42 31.86 -11.68
CA ARG A 111 1.31 32.04 -10.74
C ARG A 111 0.81 30.71 -10.19
N THR A 112 0.60 29.70 -11.05
CA THR A 112 0.14 28.37 -10.63
C THR A 112 1.16 27.70 -9.71
N MET A 113 2.46 27.75 -10.05
CA MET A 113 3.53 27.22 -9.18
C MET A 113 3.53 27.87 -7.80
N ARG A 114 3.34 29.19 -7.72
CA ARG A 114 3.23 29.91 -6.43
C ARG A 114 1.96 29.56 -5.68
N ALA A 115 0.82 29.43 -6.35
CA ALA A 115 -0.44 29.11 -5.69
C ALA A 115 -0.42 27.68 -5.10
N GLN A 116 0.16 26.73 -5.83
CA GLN A 116 0.22 25.32 -5.45
C GLN A 116 1.50 24.94 -4.68
N GLN A 117 2.43 25.87 -4.52
CA GLN A 117 3.75 25.64 -3.88
C GLN A 117 4.52 24.45 -4.48
N THR A 118 4.42 24.27 -5.79
CA THR A 118 5.09 23.18 -6.54
C THR A 118 6.25 23.69 -7.38
N ARG A 119 7.26 22.83 -7.56
CA ARG A 119 8.46 23.11 -8.38
C ARG A 119 8.29 22.75 -9.85
N ALA A 120 7.29 21.93 -10.18
CA ALA A 120 7.05 21.46 -11.52
C ALA A 120 5.55 21.40 -11.81
N LEU A 121 5.19 21.63 -13.07
CA LEU A 121 3.83 21.52 -13.58
C LEU A 121 3.81 20.67 -14.84
N PHE A 122 2.82 19.80 -14.96
CA PHE A 122 2.53 19.04 -16.17
C PHE A 122 1.82 19.94 -17.17
N ALA A 123 2.44 20.17 -18.32
CA ALA A 123 1.88 20.93 -19.41
C ALA A 123 0.95 20.05 -20.24
N VAL A 124 -0.30 20.49 -20.38
CA VAL A 124 -1.34 19.78 -21.14
C VAL A 124 -1.89 20.63 -22.27
N GLU A 125 -2.28 19.98 -23.36
CA GLU A 125 -2.99 20.58 -24.48
C GLU A 125 -4.06 19.61 -24.95
N ASN A 126 -5.33 20.05 -25.05
CA ASN A 126 -6.46 19.19 -25.42
C ASN A 126 -6.54 17.88 -24.60
N ARG A 127 -6.28 17.96 -23.29
CA ARG A 127 -6.20 16.82 -22.35
C ARG A 127 -5.06 15.81 -22.61
N ARG A 128 -4.16 16.09 -23.56
CA ARG A 128 -2.92 15.32 -23.78
C ARG A 128 -1.78 15.93 -22.99
N LEU A 129 -0.96 15.07 -22.40
CA LEU A 129 0.28 15.44 -21.75
C LEU A 129 1.32 15.79 -22.81
N VAL A 130 1.82 17.03 -22.78
CA VAL A 130 2.82 17.54 -23.72
C VAL A 130 4.22 17.47 -23.12
N GLY A 131 4.36 17.78 -21.84
CA GLY A 131 5.66 17.80 -21.17
C GLY A 131 5.56 18.28 -19.72
N VAL A 132 6.70 18.59 -19.14
CA VAL A 132 6.81 19.19 -17.81
C VAL A 132 7.47 20.57 -17.91
N VAL A 133 7.09 21.48 -17.02
CA VAL A 133 7.74 22.77 -16.88
C VAL A 133 8.22 22.92 -15.45
N THR A 134 9.50 23.24 -15.27
CA THR A 134 10.11 23.44 -13.95
C THR A 134 10.20 24.92 -13.59
N ASP A 135 10.19 25.22 -12.29
CA ASP A 135 10.39 26.55 -11.73
C ASP A 135 11.62 27.27 -12.31
N ARG A 136 12.74 26.55 -12.46
CA ARG A 136 13.98 27.04 -13.05
C ARG A 136 13.79 27.48 -14.50
N ALA A 137 13.07 26.69 -15.30
CA ALA A 137 12.78 27.01 -16.69
C ALA A 137 11.84 28.22 -16.80
N VAL A 138 10.78 28.27 -15.98
CA VAL A 138 9.84 29.41 -15.93
C VAL A 138 10.56 30.70 -15.54
N ILE A 139 11.36 30.69 -14.47
CA ILE A 139 12.07 31.90 -14.00
C ILE A 139 13.04 32.41 -15.08
N ARG A 140 13.75 31.51 -15.77
CA ARG A 140 14.64 31.87 -16.87
C ARG A 140 13.87 32.53 -18.02
N ALA A 141 12.73 31.95 -18.41
CA ALA A 141 11.88 32.51 -19.45
C ALA A 141 11.32 33.89 -19.08
N VAL A 142 10.86 34.09 -17.84
CA VAL A 142 10.39 35.40 -17.38
C VAL A 142 11.49 36.46 -17.49
N LYS A 143 12.72 36.13 -17.09
CA LYS A 143 13.88 37.04 -17.21
C LYS A 143 14.24 37.34 -18.66
N ALA A 144 14.05 36.39 -19.56
CA ALA A 144 14.28 36.54 -21.00
C ALA A 144 13.11 37.26 -21.72
N GLY A 145 12.03 37.61 -21.02
CA GLY A 145 10.84 38.20 -21.64
C GLY A 145 10.00 37.22 -22.46
N GLU A 146 10.24 35.91 -22.32
CA GLU A 146 9.48 34.88 -23.02
C GLU A 146 8.06 34.76 -22.46
N THR A 147 7.09 34.64 -23.35
CA THR A 147 5.67 34.56 -23.03
C THR A 147 5.08 33.21 -23.38
N ASP A 148 5.61 32.55 -24.42
CA ASP A 148 5.13 31.25 -24.88
C ASP A 148 5.69 30.13 -24.01
N LEU A 149 4.79 29.39 -23.36
CA LEU A 149 5.16 28.27 -22.50
C LEU A 149 5.79 27.12 -23.30
N ARG A 150 5.43 26.96 -24.58
CA ARG A 150 5.96 25.87 -25.44
C ARG A 150 7.48 25.88 -25.55
N ARG A 151 8.11 27.05 -25.39
CA ARG A 151 9.57 27.22 -25.45
C ARG A 151 10.31 26.68 -24.23
N VAL A 152 9.61 26.42 -23.13
CA VAL A 152 10.19 25.94 -21.86
C VAL A 152 9.67 24.59 -21.41
N VAL A 153 8.76 23.99 -22.18
CA VAL A 153 8.25 22.64 -21.91
C VAL A 153 9.33 21.63 -22.27
N ASP A 154 9.65 20.77 -21.30
CA ASP A 154 10.55 19.64 -21.50
C ASP A 154 9.72 18.37 -21.68
N ALA A 155 9.81 17.78 -22.86
CA ALA A 155 9.14 16.53 -23.22
C ALA A 155 10.12 15.35 -23.31
N SER A 156 11.37 15.54 -22.89
CA SER A 156 12.36 14.47 -22.92
C SER A 156 11.96 13.34 -21.95
N PRO A 157 12.25 12.06 -22.29
CA PRO A 157 11.93 10.93 -21.41
C PRO A 157 12.50 11.05 -20.00
N ARG A 158 13.66 11.73 -19.89
CA ARG A 158 14.33 11.97 -18.60
C ARG A 158 13.60 13.02 -17.74
N ALA A 159 13.05 14.06 -18.36
CA ALA A 159 12.33 15.10 -17.63
C ALA A 159 10.89 14.71 -17.34
N LEU A 160 10.26 13.96 -18.26
CA LEU A 160 8.90 13.48 -18.15
C LEU A 160 8.86 11.95 -18.34
N PRO A 161 9.21 11.19 -17.30
CA PRO A 161 8.96 9.76 -17.30
C PRO A 161 7.45 9.48 -17.26
N THR A 162 7.00 8.59 -18.14
CA THR A 162 5.60 8.21 -18.27
C THR A 162 5.45 6.70 -18.18
N VAL A 163 4.36 6.24 -17.58
CA VAL A 163 4.00 4.83 -17.44
C VAL A 163 2.55 4.61 -17.87
N GLY A 164 2.23 3.40 -18.29
CA GLY A 164 0.86 2.95 -18.55
C GLY A 164 0.09 2.68 -17.25
N PRO A 165 -1.25 2.69 -17.28
CA PRO A 165 -2.07 2.37 -16.10
C PRO A 165 -1.90 0.92 -15.62
N ASP A 166 -1.60 0.00 -16.54
CA ASP A 166 -1.50 -1.43 -16.27
C ASP A 166 -0.07 -1.89 -15.97
N ASP A 167 0.91 -0.97 -15.99
CA ASP A 167 2.30 -1.28 -15.67
C ASP A 167 2.42 -1.68 -14.20
N LEU A 168 3.13 -2.77 -13.92
CA LEU A 168 3.34 -3.25 -12.56
C LEU A 168 4.27 -2.33 -11.78
N LEU A 169 4.08 -2.26 -10.47
CA LEU A 169 4.96 -1.45 -9.63
C LEU A 169 6.43 -1.91 -9.72
N THR A 170 6.70 -3.22 -9.87
CA THR A 170 8.08 -3.74 -10.09
C THR A 170 8.78 -3.06 -11.26
N ASP A 171 8.06 -2.79 -12.33
CA ASP A 171 8.62 -2.36 -13.61
C ASP A 171 8.85 -0.84 -13.63
N ILE A 172 8.07 -0.10 -12.84
CA ILE A 172 8.15 1.36 -12.78
C ILE A 172 9.05 1.88 -11.66
N VAL A 173 9.48 1.04 -10.71
CA VAL A 173 10.29 1.45 -9.55
C VAL A 173 11.60 2.10 -9.96
N GLU A 174 12.33 1.50 -10.90
CA GLU A 174 13.59 2.04 -11.40
C GLU A 174 13.37 3.44 -12.00
N THR A 175 12.36 3.57 -12.88
CA THR A 175 11.96 4.84 -13.49
C THR A 175 11.59 5.89 -12.45
N ALA A 176 10.87 5.49 -11.39
CA ALA A 176 10.44 6.39 -10.32
C ALA A 176 11.60 6.91 -9.46
N VAL A 177 12.63 6.11 -9.26
CA VAL A 177 13.80 6.49 -8.45
C VAL A 177 14.62 7.57 -9.16
N GLU A 178 14.76 7.47 -10.48
CA GLU A 178 15.48 8.46 -11.29
C GLU A 178 14.66 9.73 -11.57
N ALA A 179 13.34 9.64 -11.46
CA ALA A 179 12.43 10.73 -11.76
C ALA A 179 12.63 11.94 -10.81
N THR A 180 12.72 13.13 -11.41
CA THR A 180 12.80 14.39 -10.67
C THR A 180 11.42 15.02 -10.39
N VAL A 181 10.37 14.44 -10.96
CA VAL A 181 8.97 14.80 -10.83
C VAL A 181 8.14 13.52 -10.63
N PRO A 182 6.91 13.59 -10.11
CA PRO A 182 6.02 12.42 -10.04
C PRO A 182 5.91 11.72 -11.39
N LEU A 183 5.84 10.39 -11.41
CA LEU A 183 5.61 9.63 -12.63
C LEU A 183 4.24 9.98 -13.20
N ALA A 184 4.18 10.31 -14.49
CA ALA A 184 2.91 10.57 -15.14
C ALA A 184 2.29 9.27 -15.66
N VAL A 185 1.08 8.96 -15.23
CA VAL A 185 0.31 7.81 -15.73
C VAL A 185 -0.52 8.27 -16.91
N VAL A 186 -0.30 7.65 -18.07
CA VAL A 186 -0.93 8.06 -19.33
C VAL A 186 -1.60 6.89 -20.05
N ASP A 187 -2.69 7.18 -20.77
CA ASP A 187 -3.30 6.21 -21.67
C ASP A 187 -2.55 6.11 -23.02
N GLU A 188 -3.01 5.23 -23.90
CA GLU A 188 -2.50 5.05 -25.27
C GLU A 188 -2.52 6.34 -26.11
N ASN A 189 -3.43 7.27 -25.78
CA ASN A 189 -3.57 8.56 -26.43
C ASN A 189 -2.73 9.66 -25.75
N ARG A 190 -1.84 9.31 -24.83
CA ARG A 190 -1.05 10.22 -23.98
C ARG A 190 -1.90 11.20 -23.18
N ARG A 191 -3.12 10.82 -22.79
CA ARG A 191 -3.93 11.60 -21.85
C ARG A 191 -3.43 11.33 -20.44
N LEU A 192 -3.22 12.40 -19.67
CA LEU A 192 -2.80 12.29 -18.28
C LEU A 192 -3.97 11.77 -17.43
N LEU A 193 -3.87 10.53 -16.95
CA LEU A 193 -4.86 9.89 -16.08
C LEU A 193 -4.60 10.25 -14.61
N GLY A 194 -3.33 10.23 -14.23
CA GLY A 194 -2.90 10.41 -12.85
C GLY A 194 -1.40 10.64 -12.74
N VAL A 195 -0.94 10.77 -11.50
CA VAL A 195 0.48 10.85 -11.17
C VAL A 195 0.80 9.92 -10.02
N ILE A 196 2.01 9.39 -9.98
CA ILE A 196 2.51 8.60 -8.86
C ILE A 196 3.67 9.38 -8.23
N PRO A 197 3.44 10.09 -7.12
CA PRO A 197 4.51 10.64 -6.31
C PRO A 197 5.43 9.54 -5.79
N ARG A 198 6.73 9.84 -5.66
CA ARG A 198 7.69 8.86 -5.13
C ARG A 198 7.32 8.35 -3.75
N VAL A 199 6.74 9.21 -2.90
CA VAL A 199 6.27 8.82 -1.57
C VAL A 199 5.13 7.81 -1.64
N THR A 200 4.18 7.98 -2.57
CA THR A 200 3.05 7.07 -2.77
C THR A 200 3.52 5.71 -3.25
N LEU A 201 4.47 5.67 -4.19
CA LEU A 201 5.10 4.42 -4.63
C LEU A 201 5.82 3.72 -3.48
N LEU A 202 6.68 4.43 -2.75
CA LEU A 202 7.44 3.85 -1.64
C LEU A 202 6.53 3.39 -0.50
N ALA A 203 5.44 4.11 -0.23
CA ALA A 203 4.43 3.73 0.76
C ALA A 203 3.72 2.43 0.35
N ALA A 204 3.34 2.31 -0.94
CA ALA A 204 2.75 1.10 -1.49
C ALA A 204 3.69 -0.12 -1.38
N LEU A 205 5.00 0.07 -1.60
CA LEU A 205 6.01 -1.00 -1.48
C LEU A 205 6.34 -1.34 -0.03
N GLY A 206 6.43 -0.34 0.84
CA GLY A 206 6.79 -0.48 2.25
C GLY A 206 5.63 -0.85 3.16
N ASN A 207 4.44 -1.10 2.60
CA ASN A 207 3.21 -1.39 3.34
C ASN A 207 2.85 -0.31 4.37
N VAL A 208 3.18 0.94 4.05
CA VAL A 208 2.82 2.10 4.88
C VAL A 208 1.63 2.78 4.23
N PRO A 209 0.58 3.15 5.00
CA PRO A 209 -0.49 3.97 4.46
C PRO A 209 0.09 5.26 3.85
N ALA A 210 -0.17 5.52 2.57
CA ALA A 210 0.23 6.76 1.91
C ALA A 210 -0.51 8.00 2.46
N THR A 211 -1.52 7.77 3.31
CA THR A 211 -2.28 8.82 4.00
C THR A 211 -1.92 8.84 5.49
N THR A 212 -1.62 10.01 6.03
CA THR A 212 -1.45 10.21 7.47
C THR A 212 -2.80 10.03 8.16
N ARG A 213 -3.08 8.84 8.68
CA ARG A 213 -4.13 8.59 9.66
C ARG A 213 -3.50 8.50 11.05
N GLU A 214 -4.30 8.68 12.10
CA GLU A 214 -3.85 8.43 13.47
C GLU A 214 -3.34 6.98 13.56
N ILE A 215 -2.18 6.79 14.20
CA ILE A 215 -1.61 5.45 14.44
C ILE A 215 -2.54 4.73 15.41
N PRO A 216 -3.21 3.63 15.02
CA PRO A 216 -4.05 2.89 15.95
C PRO A 216 -3.17 2.32 17.07
N ILE A 217 -3.58 2.56 18.31
CA ILE A 217 -2.93 1.94 19.48
C ILE A 217 -3.23 0.44 19.40
N ILE A 218 -2.24 -0.36 19.02
CA ILE A 218 -2.35 -1.82 19.11
C ILE A 218 -2.32 -2.17 20.60
N GLN A 219 -3.49 -2.41 21.19
CA GLN A 219 -3.58 -3.04 22.51
C GLN A 219 -3.21 -4.52 22.33
N SER A 220 -1.96 -4.87 22.64
CA SER A 220 -1.59 -6.28 22.82
C SER A 220 -2.44 -6.87 23.95
N PRO A 221 -3.19 -7.96 23.74
CA PRO A 221 -3.88 -8.64 24.82
C PRO A 221 -2.83 -9.36 25.66
N ILE A 222 -2.35 -8.70 26.72
CA ILE A 222 -1.64 -9.39 27.81
C ILE A 222 -2.71 -9.88 28.78
N ASP A 223 -3.41 -10.94 28.42
CA ASP A 223 -4.08 -11.77 29.42
C ASP A 223 -3.03 -12.75 29.96
N MET A 224 -2.10 -12.24 30.77
CA MET A 224 -1.35 -13.11 31.67
C MET A 224 -2.28 -13.46 32.83
N VAL A 225 -2.94 -14.61 32.73
CA VAL A 225 -3.51 -15.27 33.90
C VAL A 225 -2.34 -15.75 34.76
N ALA A 226 -1.88 -14.90 35.66
CA ALA A 226 -0.95 -15.31 36.70
C ALA A 226 -1.73 -16.15 37.72
N GLU A 227 -1.67 -17.48 37.59
CA GLU A 227 -2.01 -18.37 38.69
C GLU A 227 -0.98 -18.16 39.81
N PHE A 228 -1.32 -17.30 40.77
CA PHE A 228 -0.59 -17.20 42.02
C PHE A 228 -0.98 -18.39 42.91
N THR A 229 -0.12 -19.41 42.97
CA THR A 229 -0.18 -20.40 44.05
C THR A 229 0.39 -19.75 45.31
N PRO A 230 -0.41 -19.49 46.36
CA PRO A 230 0.15 -18.99 47.60
C PRO A 230 0.97 -20.10 48.26
N LEU A 231 2.25 -19.83 48.50
CA LEU A 231 3.07 -20.66 49.40
C LEU A 231 2.49 -20.48 50.80
N VAL A 232 1.79 -21.50 51.30
CA VAL A 232 1.30 -21.50 52.68
C VAL A 232 2.51 -21.78 53.58
N ASP A 233 2.94 -20.75 54.32
CA ASP A 233 3.85 -20.91 55.44
C ASP A 233 3.20 -21.80 56.50
N THR A 234 3.66 -23.05 56.60
CA THR A 234 3.38 -23.92 57.74
C THR A 234 4.20 -23.49 58.94
N VAL A 235 3.80 -22.39 59.59
CA VAL A 235 4.17 -22.15 60.99
C VAL A 235 3.09 -22.75 61.86
N ALA A 236 3.33 -23.99 62.30
CA ALA A 236 2.58 -24.60 63.37
C ALA A 236 2.69 -23.72 64.63
N GLY A 237 1.57 -23.12 65.04
CA GLY A 237 1.46 -22.35 66.27
C GLY A 237 0.01 -22.31 66.69
N GLY A 238 -0.46 -23.41 67.29
CA GLY A 238 -1.80 -23.51 67.85
C GLY A 238 -2.02 -22.47 68.94
N ALA A 239 -3.14 -21.77 68.85
CA ALA A 239 -3.85 -21.18 69.99
C ALA A 239 -5.34 -21.49 69.75
N PRO A 240 -6.12 -21.79 70.81
CA PRO A 240 -6.75 -20.71 71.59
C PRO A 240 -6.77 -21.05 73.09
N THR A 241 -6.89 -20.11 74.04
CA THR A 241 -8.10 -19.34 74.40
C THR A 241 -7.78 -18.34 75.52
N PRO A 242 -8.44 -17.16 75.59
CA PRO A 242 -8.45 -16.30 76.78
C PRO A 242 -9.71 -16.57 77.63
N GLY A 243 -9.55 -16.78 78.94
CA GLY A 243 -10.68 -16.99 79.86
C GLY A 243 -10.32 -16.75 81.33
N GLU A 244 -10.77 -15.59 81.83
CA GLU A 244 -11.05 -15.15 83.21
C GLU A 244 -9.94 -15.00 84.29
N PRO A 245 -10.01 -13.91 85.10
CA PRO A 245 -9.16 -13.70 86.28
C PRO A 245 -9.88 -13.97 87.63
N ALA A 246 -9.03 -14.10 88.66
CA ALA A 246 -9.25 -13.90 90.11
C ALA A 246 -9.72 -15.09 90.97
N THR A 247 -8.88 -15.50 91.93
CA THR A 247 -9.01 -15.34 93.42
C THR A 247 -7.90 -16.18 94.09
N GLU A 248 -7.04 -15.60 94.95
CA GLU A 248 -7.06 -15.74 96.42
C GLU A 248 -6.74 -17.18 96.88
N GLY A 249 -5.80 -17.54 97.76
CA GLY A 249 -5.01 -16.90 98.79
C GLY A 249 -4.70 -17.98 99.85
N ALA A 250 -3.51 -17.90 100.47
CA ALA A 250 -3.13 -18.50 101.76
C ALA A 250 -2.84 -20.02 101.91
N ARG A 251 -1.58 -20.26 102.31
CA ARG A 251 -1.04 -21.21 103.31
C ARG A 251 -1.13 -22.71 103.09
#